data_AF-A0A0A8EQP2-F1
#
_entry.id   AF-A0A0A8EQP2-F1
#
_cell.length_a   1.000
_cell.length_b   1.000
_cell.length_c   1.000
_cell.angle_alpha   90.00
_cell.angle_beta   90.00
_cell.angle_gamma   90.00
#
_symmetry.space_group_name_H-M   'P 1'
#
loop_
_entity.id
_entity.type
_entity.pdbx_description
1 polymer ?
#
loop_
_entity_poly.entity_id
_entity_poly.type
_entity_poly.pdbx_seq_one_letter_code
_entity_poly.pdbx_strand_id
1 'polypeptide(L)'
;MTQAGMAKMADSSNQRRPMSLASKLLAILRLRRGPDGFIPSARDIHLATAQPGQRKPLLSHGQVNGLMNGSSSNPTSATITALAQALDVPSAFLLPGQEWDDLAALTVYMQHPEAREVLRLMQGLEVQDLVEITIKLQQIRARRGLAEDVPPIPSPPPGVDQPREGRPRRRLSLNEAAQRAADDLEGH
;
A
#
# COMPACT_ATOMS: atom_id res chain seq x y z
N MET A 1 -7.60 -49.22 28.38
CA MET A 1 -8.19 -48.08 29.12
C MET A 1 -7.05 -47.12 29.44
N THR A 2 -6.89 -45.93 28.89
CA THR A 2 -7.65 -45.15 27.90
C THR A 2 -6.65 -44.19 27.27
N GLN A 3 -6.68 -44.12 25.94
CA GLN A 3 -5.86 -43.28 25.09
C GLN A 3 -6.53 -41.91 24.95
N ALA A 4 -5.70 -40.88 24.77
CA ALA A 4 -5.98 -39.64 24.05
C ALA A 4 -6.95 -38.62 24.66
N GLY A 5 -6.62 -37.36 24.39
CA GLY A 5 -7.61 -36.30 24.28
C GLY A 5 -7.37 -35.10 25.18
N MET A 6 -6.39 -34.28 24.84
CA MET A 6 -6.54 -32.82 24.78
C MET A 6 -5.24 -32.21 24.31
N ALA A 7 -4.94 -32.43 23.03
CA ALA A 7 -4.17 -31.45 22.29
C ALA A 7 -4.94 -30.13 22.41
N LYS A 8 -4.37 -29.15 23.12
CA LYS A 8 -4.70 -27.75 22.90
C LYS A 8 -4.47 -27.50 21.42
N MET A 9 -5.54 -27.57 20.62
CA MET A 9 -5.62 -26.88 19.35
C MET A 9 -5.35 -25.42 19.68
N ALA A 10 -4.10 -25.02 19.51
CA ALA A 10 -3.73 -23.63 19.45
C ALA A 10 -4.57 -23.04 18.32
N ASP A 11 -5.59 -22.28 18.70
CA ASP A 11 -6.24 -21.31 17.85
C ASP A 11 -5.14 -20.38 17.33
N SER A 12 -4.55 -20.82 16.23
CA SER A 12 -3.49 -20.13 15.50
C SER A 12 -4.18 -19.23 14.47
N SER A 13 -5.25 -18.54 14.87
CA SER A 13 -5.58 -17.27 14.27
C SER A 13 -4.37 -16.37 14.51
N ASN A 14 -3.46 -16.40 13.54
CA ASN A 14 -2.40 -15.44 13.35
C ASN A 14 -3.10 -14.10 13.11
N GLN A 15 -3.58 -13.49 14.20
CA GLN A 15 -4.24 -12.19 14.22
C GLN A 15 -3.17 -11.16 13.90
N ARG A 16 -2.77 -11.10 12.63
CA ARG A 16 -1.95 -10.03 12.10
C ARG A 16 -2.75 -8.77 12.37
N ARG A 17 -2.22 -7.90 13.23
CA ARG A 17 -2.85 -6.60 13.49
C ARG A 17 -3.03 -5.90 12.14
N PRO A 18 -4.22 -5.34 11.86
CA PRO A 18 -4.48 -4.68 10.60
C PRO A 18 -3.48 -3.54 10.41
N MET A 19 -2.96 -3.40 9.19
CA MET A 19 -2.02 -2.34 8.87
C MET A 19 -2.71 -0.97 8.93
N SER A 20 -2.04 -0.01 9.56
CA SER A 20 -2.47 1.39 9.49
C SER A 20 -2.32 1.91 8.05
N LEU A 21 -3.13 2.90 7.67
CA LEU A 21 -3.00 3.55 6.36
C LEU A 21 -1.56 4.02 6.08
N ALA A 22 -0.91 4.65 7.06
CA ALA A 22 0.48 5.09 6.96
C ALA A 22 1.43 3.92 6.67
N SER A 23 1.23 2.77 7.32
CA SER A 23 2.00 1.54 7.07
C SER A 23 1.77 0.98 5.67
N LYS A 24 0.53 1.02 5.18
CA LYS A 24 0.18 0.58 3.82
C LYS A 24 0.83 1.48 2.77
N LEU A 25 0.76 2.80 2.97
CA LEU A 25 1.44 3.78 2.11
C LEU A 25 2.95 3.54 2.09
N LEU A 26 3.58 3.31 3.25
CA LEU A 26 5.01 2.99 3.33
C LEU A 26 5.35 1.69 2.57
N ALA A 27 4.52 0.65 2.69
CA ALA A 27 4.70 -0.60 1.96
C ALA A 27 4.65 -0.37 0.44
N ILE A 28 3.66 0.37 -0.05
CA ILE A 28 3.56 0.73 -1.48
C ILE A 28 4.79 1.51 -1.95
N LEU A 29 5.24 2.48 -1.15
CA LEU A 29 6.38 3.32 -1.50
C LEU A 29 7.69 2.52 -1.58
N ARG A 30 7.85 1.46 -0.77
CA ARG A 30 8.98 0.54 -0.87
C ARG A 30 8.93 -0.36 -2.10
N LEU A 31 7.74 -0.60 -2.66
CA LEU A 31 7.58 -1.36 -3.90
C LEU A 31 7.87 -0.51 -5.14
N ARG A 32 7.71 0.81 -5.04
CA ARG A 32 7.92 1.74 -6.15
C ARG A 32 9.35 2.25 -6.20
N ARG A 33 10.03 2.00 -7.31
CA ARG A 33 11.15 2.83 -7.76
C ARG A 33 10.58 3.96 -8.61
N GLY A 34 10.92 5.20 -8.31
CA GLY A 34 10.80 6.28 -9.28
C GLY A 34 11.67 5.99 -10.53
N PRO A 35 11.44 6.69 -11.65
CA PRO A 35 12.31 6.57 -12.84
C PRO A 35 13.77 6.92 -12.53
N ASP A 36 14.01 7.66 -11.45
CA ASP A 36 15.28 8.06 -10.87
C ASP A 36 15.82 7.09 -9.80
N GLY A 37 15.15 5.95 -9.57
CA GLY A 37 15.54 4.94 -8.58
C GLY A 37 15.17 5.28 -7.14
N PHE A 38 14.54 6.43 -6.89
CA PHE A 38 14.23 6.90 -5.55
C PHE A 38 12.80 6.60 -5.10
N ILE A 39 12.60 6.52 -3.79
CA ILE A 39 11.26 6.45 -3.19
C ILE A 39 10.53 7.79 -3.42
N PRO A 40 9.29 7.77 -3.95
CA PRO A 40 8.49 8.99 -4.12
C PRO A 40 8.29 9.74 -2.80
N SER A 41 8.50 11.05 -2.82
CA SER A 41 8.25 11.94 -1.68
C SER A 41 6.77 12.34 -1.57
N ALA A 42 6.37 12.89 -0.42
CA ALA A 42 5.03 13.49 -0.26
C ALA A 42 4.71 14.55 -1.33
N ARG A 43 5.74 15.27 -1.82
CA ARG A 43 5.61 16.21 -2.92
C ARG A 43 5.31 15.52 -4.25
N ASP A 44 5.99 14.40 -4.53
CA ASP A 44 5.78 13.65 -5.77
C ASP A 44 4.38 13.04 -5.79
N ILE A 45 3.94 12.46 -4.66
CA ILE A 45 2.59 11.91 -4.51
C ILE A 45 1.54 13.01 -4.65
N HIS A 46 1.75 14.16 -3.98
CA HIS A 46 0.89 15.33 -4.14
C HIS A 46 0.74 15.70 -5.62
N LEU A 47 1.84 15.87 -6.36
CA LEU A 47 1.78 16.21 -7.78
C LEU A 47 1.09 15.12 -8.63
N ALA A 48 1.31 13.84 -8.30
CA ALA A 48 0.69 12.71 -8.99
C ALA A 48 -0.83 12.60 -8.77
N THR A 49 -1.41 13.33 -7.80
CA THR A 49 -2.87 13.41 -7.64
C THR A 49 -3.54 14.39 -8.61
N ALA A 50 -2.79 15.06 -9.49
CA ALA A 50 -3.37 15.89 -10.54
C ALA A 50 -4.03 15.01 -11.62
N GLN A 51 -5.27 15.34 -12.00
CA GLN A 51 -5.95 14.65 -13.10
C GLN A 51 -5.52 15.20 -14.47
N PRO A 52 -5.57 14.39 -15.54
CA PRO A 52 -5.37 14.87 -16.90
C PRO A 52 -6.28 16.07 -17.21
N GLY A 53 -5.68 17.18 -17.66
CA GLY A 53 -6.40 18.42 -17.96
C GLY A 53 -6.66 19.34 -16.76
N GLN A 54 -6.27 18.97 -15.53
CA GLN A 54 -6.34 19.85 -14.37
C GLN A 54 -4.98 20.44 -14.00
N ARG A 55 -4.95 21.75 -13.71
CA ARG A 55 -3.74 22.46 -13.28
C ARG A 55 -3.37 22.20 -11.81
N LYS A 56 -4.32 21.78 -10.98
CA LYS A 56 -4.13 21.66 -9.53
C LYS A 56 -4.27 20.21 -9.09
N PRO A 57 -3.37 19.71 -8.24
CA PRO A 57 -3.53 18.44 -7.56
C PRO A 57 -4.83 18.34 -6.77
N LEU A 58 -5.42 17.13 -6.71
CA LEU A 58 -6.64 16.87 -5.93
C LEU A 58 -6.39 16.95 -4.42
N LEU A 59 -5.21 16.56 -3.95
CA LEU A 59 -4.84 16.58 -2.54
C LEU A 59 -3.79 17.65 -2.29
N SER A 60 -3.84 18.30 -1.13
CA SER A 60 -2.77 19.23 -0.73
C SER A 60 -1.52 18.46 -0.25
N HIS A 61 -0.35 19.08 -0.36
CA HIS A 61 0.89 18.50 0.18
C HIS A 61 0.80 18.21 1.69
N GLY A 62 0.20 19.13 2.46
CA GLY A 62 0.00 18.95 3.90
C GLY A 62 -0.88 17.75 4.23
N GLN A 63 -1.96 17.55 3.46
CA GLN A 63 -2.84 16.40 3.61
C GLN A 63 -2.12 15.08 3.30
N VAL A 64 -1.37 15.02 2.18
CA VAL A 64 -0.57 13.83 1.82
C VAL A 64 0.46 13.51 2.92
N ASN A 65 1.17 14.52 3.41
CA ASN A 65 2.17 14.34 4.46
C ASN A 65 1.53 13.85 5.77
N GLY A 66 0.36 14.37 6.14
CA GLY A 66 -0.40 13.92 7.30
C GLY A 66 -0.92 12.49 7.19
N LEU A 67 -1.28 12.04 5.99
CA LEU A 67 -1.68 10.65 5.74
C LEU A 67 -0.47 9.70 5.82
N MET A 68 0.69 10.11 5.28
CA MET A 68 1.91 9.32 5.30
C MET A 68 2.52 9.15 6.69
N ASN A 69 2.47 10.17 7.53
CA ASN A 69 3.01 10.11 8.90
C ASN A 69 1.98 9.63 9.93
N GLY A 70 0.73 9.42 9.52
CA GLY A 70 -0.37 8.94 10.39
C GLY A 70 -1.02 10.01 11.26
N SER A 71 -0.68 11.30 11.11
CA SER A 71 -1.36 12.38 11.83
C SER A 71 -2.79 12.62 11.32
N SER A 72 -3.09 12.16 10.10
CA SER A 72 -4.44 12.05 9.53
C SER A 72 -4.70 10.58 9.25
N SER A 73 -5.66 9.97 9.96
CA SER A 73 -5.91 8.52 9.89
C SER A 73 -7.25 8.15 9.26
N ASN A 74 -8.16 9.11 9.05
CA ASN A 74 -9.50 8.87 8.52
C ASN A 74 -9.78 9.70 7.24
N PRO A 75 -9.15 9.34 6.10
CA PRO A 75 -9.41 10.03 4.83
C PRO A 75 -10.82 9.76 4.31
N THR A 76 -11.33 10.68 3.49
CA THR A 76 -12.57 10.45 2.75
C THR A 76 -12.36 9.42 1.63
N SER A 77 -13.45 8.84 1.11
CA SER A 77 -13.40 7.96 -0.05
C SER A 77 -12.74 8.62 -1.27
N ALA A 78 -13.05 9.90 -1.52
CA ALA A 78 -12.42 10.69 -2.58
C ALA A 78 -10.89 10.81 -2.40
N THR A 79 -10.43 11.00 -1.16
CA THR A 79 -8.98 11.00 -0.85
C THR A 79 -8.34 9.63 -1.08
N ILE A 80 -9.00 8.55 -0.68
CA ILE A 80 -8.52 7.18 -0.91
C ILE A 80 -8.40 6.90 -2.42
N THR A 81 -9.43 7.24 -3.20
CA THR A 81 -9.41 7.05 -4.66
C THR A 81 -8.31 7.87 -5.32
N ALA A 82 -8.15 9.15 -4.95
CA ALA A 82 -7.09 10.00 -5.50
C ALA A 82 -5.68 9.46 -5.18
N LEU A 83 -5.46 8.98 -3.94
CA LEU A 83 -4.20 8.35 -3.56
C LEU A 83 -3.96 7.05 -4.32
N ALA A 84 -4.98 6.18 -4.42
CA ALA A 84 -4.88 4.91 -5.12
C ALA A 84 -4.55 5.08 -6.60
N GLN A 85 -5.12 6.09 -7.26
CA GLN A 85 -4.79 6.46 -8.63
C GLN A 85 -3.36 6.99 -8.75
N ALA A 86 -2.97 7.94 -7.89
CA ALA A 86 -1.62 8.51 -7.89
C ALA A 86 -0.53 7.45 -7.63
N LEU A 87 -0.84 6.48 -6.77
CA LEU A 87 0.02 5.38 -6.41
C LEU A 87 -0.26 4.12 -7.23
N ASP A 88 -1.10 4.19 -8.27
CA ASP A 88 -1.50 3.08 -9.16
C ASP A 88 -1.54 1.72 -8.42
N VAL A 89 -2.45 1.66 -7.45
CA VAL A 89 -2.75 0.47 -6.62
C VAL A 89 -4.26 0.32 -6.47
N PRO A 90 -4.77 -0.88 -6.15
CA PRO A 90 -6.18 -1.07 -5.82
C PRO A 90 -6.60 -0.20 -4.62
N SER A 91 -7.66 0.62 -4.77
CA SER A 91 -8.15 1.48 -3.68
C SER A 91 -8.56 0.69 -2.44
N ALA A 92 -9.04 -0.53 -2.64
CA ALA A 92 -9.40 -1.46 -1.58
C ALA A 92 -8.23 -1.71 -0.60
N PHE A 93 -6.99 -1.76 -1.08
CA PHE A 93 -5.83 -1.99 -0.22
C PHE A 93 -5.68 -0.86 0.82
N LEU A 94 -6.08 0.37 0.50
CA LEU A 94 -5.99 1.52 1.40
C LEU A 94 -7.12 1.57 2.45
N LEU A 95 -8.10 0.66 2.41
CA LEU A 95 -9.17 0.57 3.39
C LEU A 95 -8.66 -0.01 4.72
N PRO A 96 -9.25 0.37 5.87
CA PRO A 96 -8.93 -0.24 7.15
C PRO A 96 -9.45 -1.69 7.21
N GLY A 97 -8.68 -2.59 7.81
CA GLY A 97 -9.07 -4.00 7.99
C GLY A 97 -8.01 -4.96 7.45
N GLN A 98 -7.88 -6.12 8.09
CA GLN A 98 -6.87 -7.12 7.76
C GLN A 98 -7.18 -7.81 6.43
N GLU A 99 -8.46 -7.94 6.10
CA GLU A 99 -8.96 -8.46 4.83
C GLU A 99 -8.50 -7.64 3.61
N TRP A 100 -8.10 -6.39 3.84
CA TRP A 100 -7.58 -5.47 2.83
C TRP A 100 -6.05 -5.39 2.82
N ASP A 101 -5.34 -6.13 3.67
CA ASP A 101 -3.87 -6.12 3.76
C ASP A 101 -3.19 -7.03 2.71
N ASP A 102 -3.94 -7.51 1.71
CA ASP A 102 -3.46 -8.36 0.64
C ASP A 102 -3.35 -7.61 -0.70
N LEU A 103 -2.24 -6.88 -0.86
CA LEU A 103 -1.95 -6.14 -2.07
C LEU A 103 -1.84 -7.06 -3.29
N ALA A 104 -1.25 -8.25 -3.14
CA ALA A 104 -1.04 -9.20 -4.22
C ALA A 104 -2.37 -9.72 -4.78
N ALA A 105 -3.27 -10.20 -3.92
CA ALA A 105 -4.58 -10.69 -4.33
C ALA A 105 -5.44 -9.59 -4.95
N LEU A 106 -5.46 -8.39 -4.34
CA LEU A 106 -6.22 -7.24 -4.86
C LEU A 106 -5.70 -6.77 -6.22
N THR A 107 -4.38 -6.82 -6.42
CA THR A 107 -3.77 -6.47 -7.71
C THR A 107 -4.16 -7.48 -8.78
N VAL A 108 -4.11 -8.78 -8.47
CA VAL A 108 -4.56 -9.84 -9.38
C VAL A 108 -6.03 -9.69 -9.74
N TYR A 109 -6.89 -9.43 -8.74
CA TYR A 109 -8.32 -9.18 -8.94
C TYR A 109 -8.58 -8.00 -9.90
N MET A 110 -7.83 -6.91 -9.75
CA MET A 110 -7.99 -5.70 -10.57
C MET A 110 -7.50 -5.93 -12.00
N GLN A 111 -6.34 -6.57 -12.17
CA GLN A 111 -5.64 -6.68 -13.45
C GLN A 111 -6.11 -7.85 -14.33
N HIS A 112 -6.62 -8.94 -13.74
CA HIS A 112 -6.95 -10.16 -14.49
C HIS A 112 -8.45 -10.49 -14.44
N PRO A 113 -9.19 -10.30 -15.55
CA PRO A 113 -10.60 -10.70 -15.64
C PRO A 113 -10.85 -12.17 -15.31
N GLU A 114 -9.93 -13.06 -15.67
CA GLU A 114 -10.00 -14.51 -15.43
C GLU A 114 -9.93 -14.82 -13.93
N ALA A 115 -9.17 -14.05 -13.15
CA ALA A 115 -9.11 -14.21 -11.70
C ALA A 115 -10.46 -13.90 -11.04
N ARG A 116 -11.19 -12.91 -11.56
CA ARG A 116 -12.54 -12.59 -11.10
C ARG A 116 -13.54 -13.70 -11.41
N GLU A 117 -13.37 -14.36 -12.55
CA GLU A 117 -14.19 -15.52 -12.90
C GLU A 117 -13.94 -16.70 -11.95
N VAL A 118 -12.67 -17.02 -11.67
CA VAL A 118 -12.33 -18.07 -10.70
C VAL A 118 -12.95 -17.78 -9.32
N LEU A 119 -12.85 -16.53 -8.84
CA LEU A 119 -13.46 -16.14 -7.57
C LEU A 119 -14.99 -16.24 -7.57
N ARG A 120 -15.66 -15.94 -8.69
CA ARG A 120 -17.11 -16.16 -8.82
C ARG A 120 -17.47 -17.64 -8.75
N LEU A 121 -16.71 -18.50 -9.42
CA LEU A 121 -16.94 -19.95 -9.43
C LEU A 121 -16.72 -20.60 -8.06
N MET A 122 -15.94 -19.98 -7.19
CA MET A 122 -15.76 -20.43 -5.80
C MET A 122 -17.00 -20.20 -4.92
N GLN A 123 -17.98 -19.40 -5.36
CA GLN A 123 -19.16 -19.09 -4.56
C GLN A 123 -19.99 -20.35 -4.28
N GLY A 124 -20.21 -20.63 -2.99
CA GLY A 124 -21.01 -21.78 -2.55
C GLY A 124 -20.24 -23.10 -2.47
N LEU A 125 -18.94 -23.11 -2.80
CA LEU A 125 -18.08 -24.26 -2.56
C LEU A 125 -17.78 -24.45 -1.07
N GLU A 126 -17.58 -25.69 -0.66
CA GLU A 126 -17.18 -26.01 0.71
C GLU A 126 -15.68 -25.73 0.91
N VAL A 127 -15.26 -25.62 2.18
CA VAL A 127 -13.86 -25.39 2.54
C VAL A 127 -12.93 -26.47 1.95
N GLN A 128 -13.39 -27.73 1.86
CA GLN A 128 -12.61 -28.83 1.29
C GLN A 128 -12.33 -28.63 -0.20
N ASP A 129 -13.33 -28.15 -0.96
CA ASP A 129 -13.17 -27.84 -2.39
C ASP A 129 -12.17 -26.69 -2.60
N LEU A 130 -12.23 -25.65 -1.75
CA LEU A 130 -11.30 -24.52 -1.80
C LEU A 130 -9.85 -24.95 -1.51
N VAL A 131 -9.66 -25.90 -0.59
CA VAL A 131 -8.35 -26.50 -0.31
C VAL A 131 -7.85 -27.29 -1.52
N GLU A 132 -8.70 -28.07 -2.18
CA GLU A 132 -8.32 -28.80 -3.39
C GLU A 132 -7.88 -27.85 -4.52
N ILE A 133 -8.63 -26.76 -4.73
CA ILE A 133 -8.26 -25.73 -5.71
C ILE A 133 -6.92 -25.10 -5.35
N THR A 134 -6.68 -24.79 -4.08
CA THR A 134 -5.41 -24.22 -3.60
C THR A 134 -4.24 -25.17 -3.90
N ILE A 135 -4.39 -26.46 -3.62
CA ILE A 135 -3.36 -27.49 -3.91
C ILE A 135 -3.08 -27.56 -5.42
N LYS A 136 -4.13 -27.56 -6.26
CA LYS A 136 -3.97 -27.55 -7.73
C LYS A 136 -3.21 -26.32 -8.21
N LEU A 137 -3.48 -25.14 -7.66
CA LEU A 137 -2.76 -23.91 -7.99
C LEU A 137 -1.29 -24.00 -7.58
N GLN A 138 -0.98 -24.50 -6.39
CA GLN A 138 0.40 -24.72 -5.93
C GLN A 138 1.16 -25.69 -6.87
N GLN A 139 0.52 -26.78 -7.30
CA GLN A 139 1.11 -27.72 -8.27
C GLN A 139 1.35 -27.07 -9.63
N ILE A 140 0.46 -26.20 -10.11
CA ILE A 140 0.68 -25.42 -11.34
C ILE A 140 1.91 -24.50 -11.19
N ARG A 141 2.04 -23.83 -10.04
CA ARG A 141 3.20 -22.96 -9.74
C ARG A 141 4.50 -23.75 -9.72
N ALA A 142 4.54 -24.88 -9.01
CA ALA A 142 5.69 -25.77 -8.94
C ALA A 142 6.14 -26.26 -10.32
N ARG A 143 5.20 -26.70 -11.17
CA ARG A 143 5.50 -27.12 -12.56
C ARG A 143 6.09 -26.00 -13.42
N ARG A 144 5.80 -24.73 -13.09
CA ARG A 144 6.34 -23.55 -13.79
C ARG A 144 7.60 -22.99 -13.12
N GLY A 145 8.14 -23.64 -12.10
CA GLY A 145 9.29 -23.15 -11.34
C GLY A 145 9.01 -21.86 -10.55
N LEU A 146 7.75 -21.56 -10.26
CA LEU A 146 7.34 -20.40 -9.46
C LEU A 146 7.31 -20.77 -7.98
N ALA A 147 7.62 -19.80 -7.10
CA ALA A 147 7.54 -19.98 -5.65
C ALA A 147 6.14 -20.45 -5.23
N GLU A 148 6.01 -21.46 -4.38
CA GLU A 148 4.70 -22.01 -4.00
C GLU A 148 3.87 -21.00 -3.20
N ASP A 149 4.51 -20.30 -2.26
CA ASP A 149 3.88 -19.25 -1.46
C ASP A 149 4.01 -17.87 -2.13
N VAL A 150 2.95 -17.08 -2.04
CA VAL A 150 2.90 -15.70 -2.54
C VAL A 150 2.58 -14.80 -1.35
N PRO A 151 3.53 -13.95 -0.90
CA PRO A 151 3.28 -13.08 0.24
C PRO A 151 2.18 -12.06 -0.10
N PRO A 152 1.29 -11.70 0.85
CA PRO A 152 0.22 -10.72 0.63
C PRO A 152 0.73 -9.35 0.17
N ILE A 153 1.93 -8.98 0.61
CA ILE A 153 2.65 -7.81 0.12
C ILE A 153 3.95 -8.34 -0.49
N PRO A 154 4.22 -8.07 -1.79
CA PRO A 154 5.47 -8.48 -2.43
C PRO A 154 6.70 -7.97 -1.67
N SER A 155 7.81 -8.68 -1.79
CA SER A 155 9.09 -8.17 -1.29
C SER A 155 9.54 -6.97 -2.14
N PRO A 156 10.07 -5.90 -1.52
CA PRO A 156 10.64 -4.80 -2.27
C PRO A 156 11.84 -5.29 -3.10
N PRO A 157 12.07 -4.73 -4.31
CA PRO A 157 13.24 -5.07 -5.11
C PRO A 157 14.54 -4.78 -4.34
N PRO A 158 15.68 -5.44 -4.60
CA PRO A 158 16.92 -5.17 -3.86
C PRO A 158 17.34 -3.69 -3.93
N GLY A 159 17.82 -3.09 -2.83
CA GLY A 159 18.41 -1.74 -2.82
C GLY A 159 17.45 -0.55 -2.61
N VAL A 160 16.19 -0.78 -2.17
CA VAL A 160 15.22 0.32 -1.91
C VAL A 160 15.44 1.08 -0.61
N ASP A 161 16.43 0.69 0.19
CA ASP A 161 16.71 1.34 1.48
C ASP A 161 17.61 2.58 1.36
N GLN A 162 17.66 3.23 0.20
CA GLN A 162 18.32 4.53 0.07
C GLN A 162 17.28 5.64 0.22
N PRO A 163 17.16 6.28 1.40
CA PRO A 163 16.43 7.53 1.48
C PRO A 163 17.02 8.48 0.45
N ARG A 164 16.18 9.26 -0.25
CA ARG A 164 16.71 10.44 -0.93
C ARG A 164 17.51 11.22 0.10
N GLU A 165 18.78 11.51 -0.21
CA GLU A 165 19.55 12.44 0.59
C GLU A 165 18.72 13.71 0.71
N GLY A 166 18.16 13.92 1.90
CA GLY A 166 17.38 15.11 2.15
C GLY A 166 18.29 16.28 1.87
N ARG A 167 17.87 17.20 0.99
CA ARG A 167 18.56 18.47 0.84
C ARG A 167 18.76 19.00 2.26
N PRO A 168 20.01 19.26 2.71
CA PRO A 168 20.27 19.62 4.09
C PRO A 168 19.29 20.72 4.45
N ARG A 169 18.51 20.53 5.53
CA ARG A 169 17.67 21.58 6.10
C ARG A 169 18.64 22.69 6.47
N ARG A 170 18.89 23.61 5.54
CA ARG A 170 19.59 24.85 5.81
C ARG A 170 18.71 25.50 6.86
N ARG A 171 19.14 25.43 8.12
CA ARG A 171 18.51 26.18 9.20
C ARG A 171 18.61 27.62 8.75
N LEU A 172 17.51 28.15 8.19
CA LEU A 172 17.43 29.54 7.83
C LEU A 172 17.79 30.30 9.10
N SER A 173 18.82 31.12 9.01
CA SER A 173 19.20 31.97 10.13
C SER A 173 18.00 32.83 10.53
N LEU A 174 17.91 33.24 11.80
CA LEU A 174 16.83 34.12 12.27
C LEU A 174 16.62 35.35 11.37
N ASN A 175 17.70 35.86 10.78
CA ASN A 175 17.66 36.96 9.81
C ASN A 175 17.03 36.56 8.47
N GLU A 176 17.33 35.37 7.92
CA GLU A 176 16.68 34.90 6.68
C GLU A 176 15.19 34.58 6.87
N ALA A 177 14.79 34.16 8.07
CA ALA A 177 13.39 33.97 8.42
C ALA A 177 12.65 35.32 8.57
N ALA A 178 13.29 36.32 9.18
CA ALA A 178 12.75 37.66 9.31
C ALA A 178 12.63 38.39 7.96
N GLN A 179 13.62 38.23 7.07
CA GLN A 179 13.58 38.81 5.72
C GLN A 179 12.41 38.26 4.91
N ARG A 180 12.18 36.94 4.97
CA ARG A 180 11.05 36.30 4.27
C ARG A 180 9.69 36.74 4.81
N ALA A 181 9.59 36.96 6.12
CA ALA A 181 8.37 37.46 6.74
C ALA A 181 8.10 38.94 6.39
N ALA A 182 9.15 39.74 6.16
CA ALA A 182 9.04 41.10 5.67
C ALA A 182 8.62 41.13 4.19
N ASP A 183 9.21 40.27 3.34
CA ASP A 183 8.84 40.17 1.92
C ASP A 183 7.38 39.71 1.71
N ASP A 184 6.88 38.78 2.54
CA ASP A 184 5.47 38.34 2.49
C ASP A 184 4.47 39.43 2.95
N LEU A 185 4.92 40.44 3.69
CA LEU A 185 4.13 41.61 4.11
C LEU A 185 4.13 42.74 3.07
N GLU A 186 5.17 42.83 2.23
CA GLU A 186 5.33 43.91 1.24
C GLU A 186 4.71 43.63 -0.13
N GLY A 187 4.22 42.41 -0.40
CA GLY A 187 3.24 42.11 -1.44
C GLY A 187 3.49 42.74 -2.82
N HIS A 188 4.31 42.08 -3.65
CA HIS A 188 4.33 42.26 -5.11
C HIS A 188 3.85 40.99 -5.81
#